data_AF-A0A1G6NXZ3-F1
#
_entry.id   AF-A0A1G6NXZ3-F1
#
_cell.length_a   1.000
_cell.length_b   1.000
_cell.length_c   1.000
_cell.angle_alpha   90.00
_cell.angle_beta   90.00
_cell.angle_gamma   90.00
#
_symmetry.space_group_name_H-M   'P 1'
#
loop_
_entity.id
_entity.type
_entity.pdbx_description
1 polymer ?
#
loop_
_entity_poly.entity_id
_entity_poly.type
_entity_poly.pdbx_seq_one_letter_code
_entity_poly.pdbx_strand_id
1 'polypeptide(L)'
;MAMKGMDVEAGRQSAQQITQGASELEQLTGRLTQVIEGFEWIGPDAERTRQSWQSDYRTMLAQVTNSLQEFSTLINNQAQEQEQVSN
;
A
#
# COMPACT_ATOMS: atom_id res chain seq x y z
N MET A 1 1.22 -36.95 -1.81
CA MET A 1 2.41 -36.19 -1.36
C MET A 1 2.08 -34.72 -1.58
N ALA A 2 2.06 -33.91 -0.52
CA ALA A 2 1.74 -32.49 -0.65
C ALA A 2 2.90 -31.77 -1.33
N MET A 3 2.62 -30.98 -2.38
CA MET A 3 3.60 -30.10 -2.99
C MET A 3 4.10 -29.14 -1.90
N LYS A 4 5.40 -29.15 -1.60
CA LYS A 4 6.01 -28.24 -0.64
C LYS A 4 6.66 -27.12 -1.46
N GLY A 5 5.97 -26.00 -1.61
CA GLY A 5 6.39 -24.87 -2.45
C GLY A 5 5.25 -23.91 -2.70
N MET A 6 5.57 -22.70 -3.17
CA MET A 6 4.55 -21.73 -3.57
C MET A 6 3.94 -22.11 -4.92
N ASP A 7 2.62 -21.94 -5.06
CA ASP A 7 2.00 -21.85 -6.39
C ASP A 7 2.45 -20.54 -7.04
N VAL A 8 3.35 -20.64 -8.03
CA VAL A 8 3.99 -19.49 -8.69
C VAL A 8 2.97 -18.57 -9.34
N GLU A 9 1.94 -19.13 -9.97
CA GLU A 9 0.91 -18.33 -10.64
C GLU A 9 0.04 -17.61 -9.60
N ALA A 10 -0.42 -18.32 -8.57
CA ALA A 10 -1.19 -17.70 -7.50
C ALA A 10 -0.38 -16.64 -6.73
N GLY A 11 0.93 -16.86 -6.55
CA GLY A 11 1.85 -15.89 -5.95
C GLY A 11 1.96 -14.61 -6.78
N ARG A 12 2.19 -14.73 -8.09
CA ARG A 12 2.23 -13.57 -9.03
C ARG A 12 0.91 -12.80 -9.05
N GLN A 13 -0.23 -13.51 -9.10
CA GLN A 13 -1.55 -12.88 -9.05
C GLN A 13 -1.77 -12.14 -7.73
N SER A 14 -1.38 -12.74 -6.60
CA SER A 14 -1.49 -12.11 -5.29
C SER A 14 -0.63 -10.84 -5.18
N ALA A 15 0.61 -10.89 -5.66
CA ALA A 15 1.50 -9.73 -5.70
C ALA A 15 0.90 -8.58 -6.53
N GLN A 16 0.32 -8.89 -7.70
CA GLN A 16 -0.36 -7.90 -8.54
C GLN A 16 -1.54 -7.24 -7.81
N GLN A 17 -2.37 -8.03 -7.12
CA GLN A 17 -3.50 -7.50 -6.33
C GLN A 17 -3.03 -6.60 -5.19
N ILE A 18 -1.95 -6.97 -4.49
CA ILE A 18 -1.37 -6.15 -3.42
C ILE A 18 -0.84 -4.82 -3.97
N THR A 19 -0.14 -4.84 -5.11
CA THR A 19 0.33 -3.63 -5.79
C THR A 19 -0.84 -2.71 -6.16
N GLN A 20 -1.91 -3.27 -6.72
CA GLN A 20 -3.11 -2.52 -7.07
C GLN A 20 -3.75 -1.88 -5.83
N GLY A 21 -3.87 -2.62 -4.72
CA GLY A 21 -4.39 -2.10 -3.46
C GLY A 21 -3.52 -0.98 -2.87
N ALA A 22 -2.20 -1.07 -2.99
CA ALA A 22 -1.28 -0.01 -2.57
C ALA A 22 -1.51 1.28 -3.37
N SER A 23 -1.68 1.18 -4.69
CA SER A 23 -2.00 2.34 -5.56
C SER A 23 -3.38 2.93 -5.24
N GLU A 24 -4.37 2.11 -4.95
CA GLU A 24 -5.70 2.58 -4.54
C GLU A 24 -5.67 3.32 -3.20
N LEU A 25 -4.88 2.84 -2.25
CA LEU A 25 -4.68 3.50 -0.96
C LEU A 25 -3.99 4.86 -1.11
N GLU A 26 -2.98 4.95 -1.98
CA GLU A 26 -2.32 6.22 -2.30
C GLU A 26 -3.31 7.23 -2.91
N GLN A 27 -4.10 6.79 -3.90
CA GLN A 27 -5.12 7.65 -4.51
C GLN A 27 -6.19 8.08 -3.51
N LEU A 28 -6.63 7.17 -2.62
CA LEU A 28 -7.58 7.49 -1.56
C LEU A 28 -7.01 8.53 -0.61
N THR A 29 -5.75 8.40 -0.21
CA THR A 29 -5.05 9.35 0.65
C THR A 29 -5.03 10.76 0.02
N GLY A 30 -4.78 10.83 -1.30
CA GLY A 30 -4.89 12.08 -2.06
C GLY A 30 -6.28 12.69 -2.01
N ARG A 31 -7.32 11.90 -2.27
CA ARG A 31 -8.72 12.36 -2.21
C ARG A 31 -9.12 12.86 -0.82
N LEU A 32 -8.74 12.14 0.23
CA LEU A 32 -9.03 12.54 1.61
C LEU A 32 -8.32 13.84 1.98
N THR A 33 -7.09 14.04 1.51
CA THR A 33 -6.35 15.30 1.68
C THR A 33 -7.13 16.47 1.06
N GLN A 34 -7.60 16.31 -0.17
CA GLN A 34 -8.41 17.34 -0.85
C GLN A 34 -9.72 17.63 -0.10
N VAL A 35 -10.37 16.62 0.46
CA VAL A 35 -11.57 16.81 1.29
C VAL A 35 -11.26 17.63 2.54
N ILE A 36 -10.15 17.34 3.23
CA ILE A 36 -9.74 18.04 4.46
C ILE A 36 -9.35 19.50 4.18
N GLU A 37 -8.77 19.76 3.01
CA GLU A 37 -8.34 21.10 2.59
C GLU A 37 -9.46 21.90 1.90
N GLY A 38 -10.51 21.23 1.42
CA GLY A 38 -11.47 21.79 0.46
C GLY A 38 -12.67 22.56 1.03
N PHE A 39 -12.87 22.59 2.36
CA PHE A 39 -13.96 23.33 2.98
C PHE A 39 -13.45 24.52 3.81
N GLU A 40 -14.29 25.56 3.91
CA GLU A 40 -13.98 26.76 4.68
C GLU A 40 -14.01 26.46 6.19
N TRP A 41 -12.83 26.46 6.79
CA TRP A 41 -12.66 26.31 8.22
C TRP A 41 -11.40 27.03 8.67
N ILE A 42 -11.58 28.06 9.50
CA ILE A 42 -10.55 29.00 9.91
C ILE A 42 -10.43 29.00 11.44
N GLY A 43 -9.21 29.11 11.93
CA GLY A 43 -8.90 29.18 13.36
C GLY A 43 -7.89 28.11 13.80
N PRO A 44 -7.44 28.18 15.07
CA PRO A 44 -6.35 27.35 15.58
C PRO A 44 -6.66 25.85 15.56
N ASP A 45 -7.94 25.46 15.71
CA ASP A 45 -8.33 24.04 15.62
C ASP A 45 -8.27 23.54 14.18
N ALA A 46 -8.62 24.38 13.21
CA ALA A 46 -8.52 24.05 11.79
C ALA A 46 -7.06 23.83 11.38
N GLU A 47 -6.16 24.71 11.87
CA GLU A 47 -4.72 24.58 11.70
C GLU A 47 -4.19 23.29 12.33
N ARG A 48 -4.57 23.00 13.58
CA ARG A 48 -4.16 21.78 14.28
C ARG A 48 -4.61 20.52 13.54
N THR A 49 -5.87 20.46 13.10
CA THR A 49 -6.39 19.29 12.38
C THR A 49 -5.69 19.09 11.05
N ARG A 50 -5.47 20.14 10.26
CA ARG A 50 -4.70 20.04 9.01
C ARG A 50 -3.26 19.62 9.26
N GLN A 51 -2.63 20.14 10.32
CA GLN A 51 -1.28 19.75 10.70
C GLN A 51 -1.22 18.26 11.08
N SER A 52 -2.10 17.77 11.95
CA SER A 52 -2.17 16.34 12.33
C SER A 52 -2.42 15.44 11.13
N TRP A 53 -3.26 15.86 10.18
CA TRP A 53 -3.44 15.14 8.92
C TRP A 53 -2.13 15.00 8.14
N GLN A 54 -1.42 16.11 7.94
CA GLN A 54 -0.21 16.12 7.14
C GLN A 54 0.98 15.44 7.84
N SER A 55 1.09 15.53 9.17
CA SER A 55 2.22 14.97 9.91
C SER A 55 2.03 13.50 10.27
N ASP A 56 0.83 13.12 10.73
CA ASP A 56 0.63 11.82 11.37
C ASP A 56 -0.08 10.88 10.41
N TYR A 57 -1.31 11.23 10.01
CA TYR A 57 -2.17 10.32 9.25
C TYR A 57 -1.65 10.07 7.84
N ARG A 58 -1.23 11.10 7.11
CA ARG A 58 -0.65 10.95 5.78
C ARG A 58 0.66 10.15 5.81
N THR A 59 1.49 10.34 6.83
CA THR A 59 2.72 9.58 7.02
C THR A 59 2.43 8.11 7.28
N MET A 60 1.47 7.79 8.16
CA MET A 60 1.07 6.42 8.44
C MET A 60 0.51 5.72 7.18
N LEU A 61 -0.35 6.41 6.43
CA LEU A 61 -0.89 5.87 5.17
C LEU A 61 0.21 5.60 4.14
N ALA A 62 1.17 6.53 4.00
CA ALA A 62 2.34 6.33 3.14
C ALA A 62 3.20 5.14 3.57
N GLN A 63 3.39 4.94 4.89
CA GLN A 63 4.09 3.76 5.42
C GLN A 63 3.37 2.47 5.05
N VAL A 64 2.04 2.41 5.20
CA VAL A 64 1.27 1.22 4.80
C VAL A 64 1.40 0.96 3.30
N THR A 65 1.25 1.99 2.45
CA THR A 65 1.43 1.86 1.00
C THR A 65 2.81 1.30 0.65
N ASN A 66 3.87 1.81 1.27
CA ASN A 66 5.24 1.33 1.04
C ASN A 66 5.40 -0.13 1.49
N SER A 67 4.89 -0.49 2.68
CA SER A 67 4.95 -1.88 3.17
C SER A 67 4.21 -2.86 2.27
N LEU A 68 3.08 -2.46 1.66
CA LEU A 68 2.38 -3.28 0.67
C LEU A 68 3.21 -3.48 -0.60
N GLN A 69 3.89 -2.45 -1.08
CA GLN A 69 4.76 -2.54 -2.26
C GLN A 69 5.99 -3.42 -2.00
N GLU A 70 6.61 -3.29 -0.83
CA GLU A 70 7.72 -4.15 -0.39
C GLU A 70 7.28 -5.62 -0.29
N PHE A 71 6.11 -5.87 0.29
CA PHE A 71 5.57 -7.22 0.42
C PHE A 71 5.20 -7.84 -0.93
N SER A 72 4.64 -7.07 -1.86
CA SER A 72 4.39 -7.51 -3.24
C SER A 72 5.70 -7.89 -3.95
N THR A 73 6.74 -7.08 -3.77
CA THR A 73 8.08 -7.36 -4.33
C THR A 73 8.66 -8.65 -3.75
N LEU A 74 8.53 -8.86 -2.44
CA LEU A 74 8.94 -10.09 -1.78
C LEU A 74 8.27 -11.34 -2.39
N ILE A 75 6.93 -11.30 -2.55
CA ILE A 75 6.19 -12.43 -3.13
C ILE A 75 6.64 -12.72 -4.57
N ASN A 76 6.82 -11.68 -5.38
CA ASN A 76 7.30 -11.85 -6.76
C ASN A 76 8.69 -12.49 -6.81
N ASN A 77 9.61 -12.06 -5.93
CA ASN A 77 10.95 -12.65 -5.84
C ASN A 77 10.87 -14.13 -5.45
N GLN A 78 10.07 -14.47 -4.44
CA GLN A 78 9.86 -15.87 -4.04
C GLN A 78 9.24 -16.70 -5.17
N ALA A 79 8.36 -16.11 -6.00
CA ALA A 79 7.74 -16.79 -7.14
C ALA A 79 8.76 -17.10 -8.22
N GLN A 80 9.64 -16.14 -8.49
CA GLN A 80 10.74 -16.29 -9.43
C GLN A 80 11.76 -17.34 -8.96
N GLU A 81 12.14 -17.33 -7.68
CA GLU A 81 13.03 -18.33 -7.09
C GLU A 81 12.43 -19.74 -7.18
N GLN A 82 11.14 -19.89 -6.86
CA GLN A 82 10.45 -21.18 -6.96
C GLN A 82 10.37 -21.68 -8.41
N GLU A 83 10.13 -20.80 -9.39
CA GLU A 83 10.11 -21.15 -10.81
C GLU A 83 11.49 -21.60 -11.32
N GLN A 84 12.59 -21.03 -10.79
CA GLN A 84 13.95 -21.44 -11.15
C GLN A 84 14.35 -22.79 -10.54
N VAL A 85 13.90 -23.09 -9.32
CA VAL A 85 14.27 -24.34 -8.61
C VAL A 85 13.38 -25.53 -9.02
N SER A 86 12.15 -25.26 -9.48
CA SER A 86 11.17 -26.31 -9.83
C SER A 86 11.16 -26.70 -11.32
N ASN A 87 11.93 -25.99 -12.15
CA ASN A 87 12.20 -26.34 -13.56
C ASN A 87 13.49 -27.16 -13.67
#